data_AF-A0A935KGA3-F1
#
_entry.id   AF-A0A935KGA3-F1
#
_cell.length_a   1.000
_cell.length_b   1.000
_cell.length_c   1.000
_cell.angle_alpha   90.00
_cell.angle_beta   90.00
_cell.angle_gamma   90.00
#
_symmetry.space_group_name_H-M   'P 1'
#
loop_
_entity.id
_entity.type
_entity.pdbx_description
1 polymer ?
#
loop_
_entity_poly.entity_id
_entity_poly.type
_entity_poly.pdbx_seq_one_letter_code
_entity_poly.pdbx_strand_id
1 'polypeptide(L)'
;MTAQAAEFAAARDSAVAAPLPGTAFLDVAGADAIAFLHGQLSNDVAGLAPGAAEWATYNSPKGRMLATMLVWRPASGPACRLALAADLAEPIRKRLSMFVLRSKVTVAASDPALSAIGVGGPAAAGAVRAALGVDPTPMRAVGFDGDGTAIGLPDGRVLVAVSADRAAATQAALAEHAVAADETVWRWLGIRAGVAPITLATQERHVPQTANWEVLGGVSFTKGCYPGQEIVARSQHLGILKERAHPFHVAAPPPAPATPVFSGVFGEQACGSVVDAVALPDGSADLIAVVQLAAVESGDVHVGAPDGPALERLTLPYALPARRRAREAVNRRGAPVRGARAAAQPEGGAMTTAPSYFVWYRLAGDACEARAAVTAMMLDVAVDCGVVGRLMKRTDDPSTWMEVYETVDDPVAFELTLAEALERHDAGRYADGGRHVERFVGCGALDSE
;
A
#
# COMPACT_ATOMS: atom_id res chain seq x y z
N MET A 1 14.92 37.56 -1.86
CA MET A 1 14.29 36.23 -1.93
C MET A 1 14.06 35.92 -3.40
N THR A 2 14.55 34.81 -3.93
CA THR A 2 14.28 34.40 -5.32
C THR A 2 12.79 34.09 -5.49
N ALA A 3 12.26 34.12 -6.72
CA ALA A 3 10.86 33.76 -7.00
C ALA A 3 10.54 32.36 -6.44
N GLN A 4 11.43 31.39 -6.70
CA GLN A 4 11.31 30.04 -6.17
C GLN A 4 11.30 29.99 -4.63
N ALA A 5 12.16 30.77 -3.94
CA ALA A 5 12.13 30.82 -2.48
C ALA A 5 10.81 31.39 -1.93
N ALA A 6 10.16 32.30 -2.65
CA ALA A 6 8.84 32.80 -2.29
C ALA A 6 7.75 31.73 -2.42
N GLU A 7 7.81 30.90 -3.46
CA GLU A 7 6.87 29.79 -3.67
C GLU A 7 6.96 28.76 -2.53
N PHE A 8 8.18 28.35 -2.15
CA PHE A 8 8.38 27.41 -1.03
C PHE A 8 7.99 27.99 0.34
N ALA A 9 8.13 29.31 0.54
CA ALA A 9 7.60 29.98 1.73
C ALA A 9 6.07 29.97 1.74
N ALA A 10 5.42 30.37 0.64
CA ALA A 10 3.97 30.35 0.52
C ALA A 10 3.38 28.94 0.68
N ALA A 11 4.04 27.91 0.15
CA ALA A 11 3.61 26.53 0.32
C ALA A 11 3.64 26.05 1.77
N ARG A 12 4.48 26.65 2.64
CA ARG A 12 4.51 26.36 4.08
C ARG A 12 3.50 27.18 4.87
N ASP A 13 3.37 28.46 4.52
CA ASP A 13 2.72 29.43 5.38
C ASP A 13 1.29 29.82 4.90
N SER A 14 0.95 29.54 3.64
CA SER A 14 -0.32 29.93 3.02
C SER A 14 -0.81 28.93 1.95
N ALA A 15 -0.97 29.36 0.71
CA ALA A 15 -1.42 28.55 -0.41
C ALA A 15 -0.60 28.84 -1.67
N VAL A 16 -0.33 27.80 -2.46
CA VAL A 16 0.28 27.89 -3.79
C VAL A 16 -0.61 27.21 -4.82
N ALA A 17 -0.55 27.66 -6.08
CA ALA A 17 -1.20 27.03 -7.22
C ALA A 17 -0.20 26.81 -8.35
N ALA A 18 -0.05 25.55 -8.79
CA ALA A 18 0.92 25.14 -9.79
C ALA A 18 0.26 24.38 -10.96
N PRO A 19 0.55 24.71 -12.22
CA PRO A 19 0.19 23.84 -13.34
C PRO A 19 0.97 22.52 -13.21
N LEU A 20 0.35 21.39 -13.54
CA LEU A 20 0.95 20.05 -13.39
C LEU A 20 1.10 19.35 -14.76
N PRO A 21 2.03 19.79 -15.62
CA PRO A 21 2.25 19.15 -16.91
C PRO A 21 2.74 17.69 -16.79
N GLY A 22 3.31 17.30 -15.64
CA GLY A 22 3.64 15.91 -15.31
C GLY A 22 2.43 15.01 -15.01
N THR A 23 1.20 15.54 -15.00
CA THR A 23 -0.04 14.79 -14.78
C THR A 23 -0.85 14.68 -16.08
N ALA A 24 -1.25 13.47 -16.43
CA ALA A 24 -2.15 13.20 -17.55
C ALA A 24 -3.43 12.50 -17.08
N PHE A 25 -4.41 12.44 -17.98
CA PHE A 25 -5.72 11.88 -17.69
C PHE A 25 -6.13 10.81 -18.70
N LEU A 26 -6.74 9.74 -18.19
CA LEU A 26 -7.40 8.71 -18.99
C LEU A 26 -8.87 8.60 -18.59
N ASP A 27 -9.73 8.52 -19.60
CA ASP A 27 -11.16 8.30 -19.44
C ASP A 27 -11.50 6.83 -19.69
N VAL A 28 -12.26 6.24 -18.77
CA VAL A 28 -12.75 4.87 -18.86
C VAL A 28 -14.26 4.90 -18.91
N ALA A 29 -14.80 4.53 -20.06
CA ALA A 29 -16.23 4.62 -20.38
C ALA A 29 -16.78 3.27 -20.84
N GLY A 30 -18.12 3.16 -20.85
CA GLY A 30 -18.85 1.96 -21.25
C GLY A 30 -19.51 1.23 -20.08
N ALA A 31 -20.44 0.33 -20.39
CA ALA A 31 -21.30 -0.33 -19.41
C ALA A 31 -20.52 -1.19 -18.39
N ASP A 32 -19.37 -1.74 -18.81
CA ASP A 32 -18.57 -2.64 -17.97
C ASP A 32 -17.37 -1.93 -17.32
N ALA A 33 -17.25 -0.60 -17.45
CA ALA A 33 -16.07 0.17 -17.05
C ALA A 33 -15.70 0.01 -15.57
N ILE A 34 -16.68 0.08 -14.68
CA ILE A 34 -16.48 -0.07 -13.23
C ILE A 34 -16.00 -1.48 -12.88
N ALA A 35 -16.67 -2.51 -13.41
CA ALA A 35 -16.29 -3.90 -13.17
C ALA A 35 -14.91 -4.21 -13.75
N PHE A 36 -14.59 -3.67 -14.92
CA PHE A 36 -13.29 -3.78 -15.55
C PHE A 36 -12.18 -3.16 -14.68
N LEU A 37 -12.33 -1.90 -14.25
CA LEU A 37 -11.35 -1.24 -13.40
C LEU A 37 -11.22 -1.91 -12.04
N HIS A 38 -12.33 -2.36 -11.45
CA HIS A 38 -12.30 -3.15 -10.22
C HIS A 38 -11.51 -4.45 -10.41
N GLY A 39 -11.54 -5.09 -11.58
CA GLY A 39 -10.72 -6.26 -11.88
C GLY A 39 -9.26 -5.97 -12.21
N GLN A 40 -8.88 -4.71 -12.45
CA GLN A 40 -7.51 -4.34 -12.86
C GLN A 40 -6.71 -3.62 -11.76
N LEU A 41 -7.36 -2.75 -10.99
CA LEU A 41 -6.71 -1.89 -10.00
C LEU A 41 -6.72 -2.52 -8.61
N SER A 42 -5.84 -2.06 -7.72
CA SER A 42 -5.72 -2.59 -6.35
C SER A 42 -6.76 -2.06 -5.35
N ASN A 43 -7.58 -1.08 -5.69
CA ASN A 43 -8.60 -0.52 -4.80
C ASN A 43 -10.05 -0.82 -5.24
N ASP A 44 -11.02 -0.64 -4.35
CA ASP A 44 -12.41 -1.01 -4.56
C ASP A 44 -13.19 0.00 -5.43
N VAL A 45 -12.92 -0.05 -6.74
CA VAL A 45 -13.62 0.78 -7.73
C VAL A 45 -15.12 0.46 -7.83
N ALA A 46 -15.56 -0.73 -7.37
CA ALA A 46 -16.98 -1.11 -7.42
C ALA A 46 -17.78 -0.38 -6.33
N GLY A 47 -17.17 -0.17 -5.16
CA GLY A 47 -17.69 0.64 -4.08
C GLY A 47 -17.57 2.16 -4.30
N LEU A 48 -16.79 2.60 -5.29
CA LEU A 48 -16.58 4.02 -5.57
C LEU A 48 -17.88 4.69 -6.03
N ALA A 49 -18.39 5.63 -5.22
CA ALA A 49 -19.62 6.35 -5.51
C ALA A 49 -19.40 7.51 -6.52
N PRO A 50 -20.43 7.96 -7.26
CA PRO A 50 -20.35 9.20 -8.04
C PRO A 50 -19.91 10.39 -7.17
N GLY A 51 -18.98 11.20 -7.66
CA GLY A 51 -18.38 12.31 -6.93
C GLY A 51 -17.43 11.90 -5.80
N ALA A 52 -17.06 10.62 -5.70
CA ALA A 52 -15.99 10.15 -4.84
C ALA A 52 -14.72 9.89 -5.67
N ALA A 53 -13.58 10.01 -5.00
CA ALA A 53 -12.26 9.68 -5.52
C ALA A 53 -11.56 8.70 -4.58
N GLU A 54 -10.62 7.94 -5.11
CA GLU A 54 -9.76 7.05 -4.34
C GLU A 54 -8.38 6.94 -4.99
N TRP A 55 -7.36 6.68 -4.18
CA TRP A 55 -6.08 6.24 -4.69
C TRP A 55 -6.17 4.80 -5.16
N ALA A 56 -5.44 4.44 -6.21
CA ALA A 56 -5.28 3.07 -6.62
C ALA A 56 -3.88 2.84 -7.22
N THR A 57 -3.38 1.62 -7.08
CA THR A 57 -2.20 1.16 -7.82
C THR A 57 -2.62 0.22 -8.94
N TYR A 58 -1.92 0.28 -10.06
CA TYR A 58 -2.00 -0.74 -11.10
C TYR A 58 -0.72 -1.57 -11.06
N ASN A 59 -0.85 -2.89 -10.97
CA ASN A 59 0.27 -3.76 -10.66
C ASN A 59 0.52 -4.79 -11.76
N SER A 60 1.76 -5.24 -11.89
CA SER A 60 2.11 -6.40 -12.70
C SER A 60 1.64 -7.69 -12.03
N PRO A 61 1.60 -8.82 -12.74
CA PRO A 61 1.32 -10.13 -12.11
C PRO A 61 2.28 -10.49 -10.98
N LYS A 62 3.47 -9.86 -10.95
CA LYS A 62 4.47 -10.00 -9.88
C LYS A 62 4.21 -9.06 -8.68
N GLY A 63 3.06 -8.39 -8.62
CA GLY A 63 2.70 -7.47 -7.55
C GLY A 63 3.46 -6.15 -7.55
N ARG A 64 4.27 -5.86 -8.57
CA ARG A 64 5.05 -4.62 -8.68
C ARG A 64 4.22 -3.52 -9.35
N MET A 65 4.32 -2.30 -8.85
CA MET A 65 3.53 -1.19 -9.35
C MET A 65 3.99 -0.76 -10.75
N LEU A 66 3.04 -0.74 -11.68
CA LEU A 66 3.16 -0.20 -13.02
C LEU A 66 2.78 1.29 -13.05
N ALA A 67 1.86 1.70 -12.18
CA ALA A 67 1.43 3.09 -12.03
C ALA A 67 0.70 3.28 -10.69
N THR A 68 0.68 4.52 -10.24
CA THR A 68 -0.16 5.02 -9.14
C THR A 68 -1.13 6.02 -9.71
N MET A 69 -2.40 5.96 -9.31
CA MET A 69 -3.47 6.73 -9.93
C MET A 69 -4.44 7.29 -8.90
N LEU A 70 -4.91 8.51 -9.14
CA LEU A 70 -6.14 9.00 -8.53
C LEU A 70 -7.30 8.62 -9.45
N VAL A 71 -8.26 7.86 -8.93
CA VAL A 71 -9.43 7.39 -9.65
C VAL A 71 -10.65 8.10 -9.10
N TRP A 72 -11.50 8.66 -9.97
CA TRP A 72 -12.77 9.23 -9.51
C TRP A 72 -13.90 8.99 -10.50
N ARG A 73 -15.12 9.11 -10.00
CA ARG A 73 -16.33 9.08 -10.80
C ARG A 73 -16.84 10.50 -11.00
N PRO A 74 -16.65 11.11 -12.18
CA PRO A 74 -17.15 12.45 -12.42
C PRO A 74 -18.69 12.46 -12.38
N ALA A 75 -19.28 13.64 -12.15
CA ALA A 75 -20.74 13.80 -12.11
C ALA A 75 -21.40 13.56 -13.48
N SER A 76 -20.65 13.83 -14.55
CA SER A 76 -21.03 13.61 -15.95
C SER A 76 -19.82 13.15 -16.77
N GLY A 77 -20.06 12.54 -17.93
CA GLY A 77 -19.00 12.07 -18.82
C GLY A 77 -18.65 10.58 -18.62
N PRO A 78 -17.36 10.20 -18.54
CA PRO A 78 -16.95 8.80 -18.47
C PRO A 78 -17.38 8.16 -17.14
N ALA A 79 -17.41 6.82 -17.10
CA ALA A 79 -17.75 6.10 -15.88
C ALA A 79 -16.71 6.33 -14.77
N CYS A 80 -15.43 6.38 -15.16
CA CYS A 80 -14.30 6.77 -14.31
C CYS A 80 -13.30 7.62 -15.09
N ARG A 81 -12.58 8.47 -14.35
CA ARG A 81 -11.40 9.19 -14.83
C ARG A 81 -10.21 8.87 -13.94
N LEU A 82 -9.04 8.76 -14.57
CA LEU A 82 -7.78 8.38 -13.93
C LEU A 82 -6.79 9.53 -14.12
N ALA A 83 -6.20 10.04 -13.04
CA ALA A 83 -5.02 10.91 -13.10
C ALA A 83 -3.77 10.13 -12.73
N LEU A 84 -2.72 10.21 -13.56
CA LEU A 84 -1.47 9.48 -13.41
C LEU A 84 -0.29 10.28 -14.00
N ALA A 85 0.94 9.80 -13.77
CA ALA A 85 2.13 10.41 -14.37
C ALA A 85 2.03 10.43 -15.91
N ALA A 86 2.33 11.57 -16.52
CA ALA A 86 2.15 11.80 -17.94
C ALA A 86 2.99 10.88 -18.82
N ASP A 87 4.20 10.54 -18.38
CA ASP A 87 5.10 9.59 -19.04
C ASP A 87 4.59 8.13 -19.04
N LEU A 88 3.62 7.82 -18.18
CA LEU A 88 2.97 6.52 -18.09
C LEU A 88 1.61 6.46 -18.80
N ALA A 89 1.01 7.59 -19.18
CA ALA A 89 -0.35 7.64 -19.71
C ALA A 89 -0.56 6.69 -20.91
N GLU A 90 0.30 6.80 -21.93
CA GLU A 90 0.20 6.00 -23.14
C GLU A 90 0.55 4.50 -22.93
N PRO A 91 1.66 4.13 -22.25
CA PRO A 91 1.93 2.75 -21.88
C PRO A 91 0.81 2.07 -21.10
N ILE A 92 0.23 2.79 -20.12
CA ILE A 92 -0.83 2.28 -19.27
C ILE A 92 -2.15 2.16 -20.04
N ARG A 93 -2.49 3.15 -20.87
CA ARG A 93 -3.66 3.08 -21.76
C ARG A 93 -3.58 1.85 -22.65
N LYS A 94 -2.47 1.67 -23.37
CA LYS A 94 -2.23 0.49 -24.24
C LYS A 94 -2.39 -0.81 -23.47
N ARG A 95 -1.78 -0.90 -22.28
CA ARG A 95 -1.85 -2.10 -21.46
C ARG A 95 -3.26 -2.39 -20.98
N LEU A 96 -4.00 -1.40 -20.47
CA LEU A 96 -5.40 -1.58 -20.07
C LEU A 96 -6.27 -2.00 -21.28
N SER A 97 -6.05 -1.41 -22.46
CA SER A 97 -6.76 -1.78 -23.69
C SER A 97 -6.59 -3.26 -24.07
N MET A 98 -5.42 -3.86 -23.82
CA MET A 98 -5.19 -5.30 -24.07
C MET A 98 -6.12 -6.19 -23.24
N PHE A 99 -6.56 -5.73 -22.07
CA PHE A 99 -7.42 -6.49 -21.15
C PHE A 99 -8.92 -6.21 -21.33
N VAL A 100 -9.30 -5.25 -22.19
CA VAL A 100 -10.73 -4.95 -22.46
C VAL A 100 -11.44 -6.18 -23.03
N LEU A 101 -10.81 -6.89 -23.97
CA LEU A 101 -11.34 -8.10 -24.61
C LEU A 101 -12.82 -7.95 -25.01
N ARG A 102 -13.71 -8.79 -24.45
CA ARG A 102 -15.16 -8.79 -24.73
C ARG A 102 -15.95 -7.78 -23.90
N SER A 103 -15.29 -7.05 -22.99
CA SER A 103 -15.94 -6.07 -22.12
C SER A 103 -16.34 -4.84 -22.93
N LYS A 104 -17.52 -4.28 -22.67
CA LYS A 104 -17.99 -3.03 -23.26
C LYS A 104 -17.32 -1.85 -22.57
N VAL A 105 -16.02 -1.69 -22.81
CA VAL A 105 -15.17 -0.67 -22.18
C VAL A 105 -14.33 0.03 -23.24
N THR A 106 -14.16 1.34 -23.08
CA THR A 106 -13.18 2.13 -23.83
C THR A 106 -12.24 2.79 -22.83
N VAL A 107 -10.94 2.73 -23.11
CA VAL A 107 -9.89 3.42 -22.35
C VAL A 107 -9.19 4.37 -23.32
N ALA A 108 -9.37 5.67 -23.11
CA ALA A 108 -8.86 6.71 -24.00
C ALA A 108 -8.19 7.84 -23.20
N ALA A 109 -7.42 8.69 -23.87
CA ALA A 109 -7.11 10.00 -23.30
C ALA A 109 -8.42 10.77 -23.07
N SER A 110 -8.44 11.65 -22.06
CA SER A 110 -9.64 12.44 -21.79
C SER A 110 -10.02 13.34 -22.97
N ASP A 111 -11.32 13.39 -23.26
CA ASP A 111 -11.92 14.23 -24.29
C ASP A 111 -13.12 14.99 -23.69
N PRO A 112 -13.08 16.34 -23.59
CA PRO A 112 -11.99 17.21 -24.02
C PRO A 112 -10.69 16.95 -23.25
N ALA A 113 -9.55 17.31 -23.87
CA ALA A 113 -8.25 17.21 -23.22
C ALA A 113 -8.23 18.06 -21.94
N LEU A 114 -7.73 17.49 -20.86
CA LEU A 114 -7.69 18.13 -19.55
C LEU A 114 -6.29 18.60 -19.19
N SER A 115 -6.24 19.65 -18.38
CA SER A 115 -5.07 20.15 -17.67
C SER A 115 -5.27 19.99 -16.17
N ALA A 116 -4.17 19.72 -15.48
CA ALA A 116 -4.12 19.59 -14.03
C ALA A 116 -3.51 20.85 -13.41
N ILE A 117 -4.12 21.34 -12.34
CA ILE A 117 -3.60 22.40 -11.48
C ILE A 117 -3.58 21.85 -10.05
N GLY A 118 -2.43 21.91 -9.40
CA GLY A 118 -2.24 21.52 -8.01
C GLY A 118 -2.33 22.73 -7.11
N VAL A 119 -3.18 22.69 -6.09
CA VAL A 119 -3.23 23.69 -5.03
C VAL A 119 -2.71 23.07 -3.73
N GLY A 120 -1.76 23.73 -3.08
CA GLY A 120 -1.06 23.17 -1.92
C GLY A 120 -0.77 24.20 -0.84
N GLY A 121 -0.38 23.73 0.35
CA GLY A 121 -0.17 24.55 1.54
C GLY A 121 -1.37 24.57 2.50
N PRO A 122 -1.18 25.04 3.75
CA PRO A 122 -2.22 24.98 4.79
C PRO A 122 -3.52 25.73 4.44
N ALA A 123 -3.47 26.72 3.55
CA ALA A 123 -4.64 27.47 3.10
C ALA A 123 -5.22 26.98 1.75
N ALA A 124 -4.74 25.87 1.19
CA ALA A 124 -5.12 25.38 -0.14
C ALA A 124 -6.65 25.20 -0.30
N ALA A 125 -7.31 24.55 0.66
CA ALA A 125 -8.76 24.35 0.61
C ALA A 125 -9.53 25.67 0.63
N GLY A 126 -9.05 26.67 1.40
CA GLY A 126 -9.62 28.01 1.43
C GLY A 126 -9.46 28.75 0.11
N ALA A 127 -8.28 28.66 -0.51
CA ALA A 127 -8.00 29.28 -1.81
C ALA A 127 -8.89 28.68 -2.91
N VAL A 128 -9.05 27.36 -2.95
CA VAL A 128 -9.97 26.68 -3.88
C VAL A 128 -11.41 27.09 -3.66
N ARG A 129 -11.85 27.20 -2.40
CA ARG A 129 -13.22 27.62 -2.07
C ARG A 129 -13.51 29.05 -2.52
N ALA A 130 -12.55 29.95 -2.33
CA ALA A 130 -12.67 31.35 -2.74
C ALA A 130 -12.66 31.49 -4.28
N ALA A 131 -11.73 30.81 -4.96
CA ALA A 131 -11.55 30.93 -6.40
C ALA A 131 -12.63 30.19 -7.22
N LEU A 132 -13.03 28.99 -6.79
CA LEU A 132 -13.84 28.06 -7.59
C LEU A 132 -15.23 27.81 -6.99
N GLY A 133 -15.54 28.36 -5.82
CA GLY A 133 -16.84 28.21 -5.18
C GLY A 133 -17.18 26.79 -4.68
N VAL A 134 -16.19 25.89 -4.64
CA VAL A 134 -16.37 24.49 -4.23
C VAL A 134 -15.58 24.15 -2.97
N ASP A 135 -16.07 23.20 -2.20
CA ASP A 135 -15.38 22.70 -1.01
C ASP A 135 -14.59 21.41 -1.31
N PRO A 136 -13.25 21.45 -1.36
CA PRO A 136 -12.43 20.29 -1.72
C PRO A 136 -12.26 19.34 -0.52
N THR A 137 -13.35 18.68 -0.14
CA THR A 137 -13.31 17.64 0.90
C THR A 137 -12.40 16.48 0.46
N PRO A 138 -11.56 15.92 1.36
CA PRO A 138 -10.69 14.79 1.01
C PRO A 138 -11.44 13.64 0.34
N MET A 139 -10.88 13.15 -0.77
CA MET A 139 -11.42 12.05 -1.57
C MET A 139 -12.84 12.28 -2.12
N ARG A 140 -13.25 13.56 -2.24
CA ARG A 140 -14.47 13.97 -2.94
C ARG A 140 -14.11 14.71 -4.21
N ALA A 141 -14.69 14.27 -5.32
CA ALA A 141 -14.59 14.93 -6.61
C ALA A 141 -15.80 15.86 -6.79
N VAL A 142 -15.58 17.16 -6.65
CA VAL A 142 -16.62 18.18 -6.71
C VAL A 142 -16.51 18.92 -8.04
N GLY A 143 -17.59 18.86 -8.82
CA GLY A 143 -17.66 19.56 -10.11
C GLY A 143 -17.84 21.06 -9.94
N PHE A 144 -17.26 21.86 -10.84
CA PHE A 144 -17.46 23.31 -10.94
C PHE A 144 -17.45 23.75 -12.40
N ASP A 145 -18.17 24.84 -12.69
CA ASP A 145 -18.25 25.48 -14.00
C ASP A 145 -18.43 24.52 -15.20
N GLY A 146 -19.25 23.48 -15.07
CA GLY A 146 -19.50 22.50 -16.13
C GLY A 146 -18.58 21.29 -16.04
N ASP A 147 -17.35 21.39 -16.54
CA ASP A 147 -16.42 20.26 -16.71
C ASP A 147 -15.21 20.26 -15.75
N GLY A 148 -15.07 21.30 -14.94
CA GLY A 148 -14.05 21.38 -13.90
C GLY A 148 -14.34 20.41 -12.76
N THR A 149 -13.31 19.83 -12.18
CA THR A 149 -13.40 18.98 -10.98
C THR A 149 -12.30 19.33 -10.00
N ALA A 150 -12.64 19.63 -8.75
CA ALA A 150 -11.70 19.79 -7.65
C ALA A 150 -11.75 18.54 -6.75
N ILE A 151 -10.59 18.00 -6.39
CA ILE A 151 -10.45 16.80 -5.57
C ILE A 151 -9.50 17.10 -4.41
N GLY A 152 -10.04 17.14 -3.19
CA GLY A 152 -9.21 17.21 -1.99
C GLY A 152 -8.44 15.91 -1.79
N LEU A 153 -7.15 16.00 -1.48
CA LEU A 153 -6.30 14.86 -1.15
C LEU A 153 -6.17 14.71 0.37
N PRO A 154 -5.86 13.51 0.91
CA PRO A 154 -5.83 13.28 2.35
C PRO A 154 -4.72 14.06 3.07
N ASP A 155 -3.72 14.53 2.32
CA ASP A 155 -2.60 15.33 2.80
C ASP A 155 -2.84 16.85 2.73
N GLY A 156 -4.07 17.28 2.42
CA GLY A 156 -4.47 18.68 2.35
C GLY A 156 -4.19 19.37 1.02
N ARG A 157 -3.52 18.70 0.07
CA ARG A 157 -3.41 19.18 -1.31
C ARG A 157 -4.74 19.06 -2.04
N VAL A 158 -4.92 19.81 -3.12
CA VAL A 158 -6.10 19.73 -3.99
C VAL A 158 -5.66 19.58 -5.44
N LEU A 159 -6.15 18.54 -6.12
CA LEU A 159 -6.02 18.39 -7.56
C LEU A 159 -7.23 19.03 -8.24
N VAL A 160 -6.99 19.97 -9.14
CA VAL A 160 -8.00 20.60 -9.99
C VAL A 160 -7.79 20.11 -11.42
N ALA A 161 -8.79 19.43 -11.97
CA ALA A 161 -8.82 19.00 -13.37
C ALA A 161 -9.83 19.88 -14.14
N VAL A 162 -9.38 20.51 -15.22
CA VAL A 162 -10.20 21.40 -16.07
C VAL A 162 -9.85 21.14 -17.53
N SER A 163 -10.74 21.49 -18.46
CA SER A 163 -10.40 21.44 -19.88
C SER A 163 -9.20 22.35 -20.21
N ALA A 164 -8.41 21.94 -21.19
CA ALA A 164 -7.17 22.63 -21.56
C ALA A 164 -7.40 24.10 -21.98
N ASP A 165 -8.52 24.40 -22.64
CA ASP A 165 -8.92 25.75 -23.03
C ASP A 165 -9.29 26.65 -21.82
N ARG A 166 -9.63 26.05 -20.68
CA ARG A 166 -9.98 26.75 -19.43
C ARG A 166 -8.87 26.79 -18.40
N ALA A 167 -7.76 26.09 -18.64
CA ALA A 167 -6.64 26.00 -17.71
C ALA A 167 -6.10 27.38 -17.29
N ALA A 168 -5.86 28.26 -18.27
CA ALA A 168 -5.32 29.61 -18.00
C ALA A 168 -6.28 30.48 -17.17
N ALA A 169 -7.59 30.43 -17.46
CA ALA A 169 -8.60 31.18 -16.71
C ALA A 169 -8.72 30.67 -15.26
N THR A 170 -8.70 29.34 -15.08
CA THR A 170 -8.75 28.70 -13.76
C THR A 170 -7.52 29.03 -12.94
N GLN A 171 -6.33 29.03 -13.57
CA GLN A 171 -5.08 29.40 -12.91
C GLN A 171 -5.08 30.88 -12.50
N ALA A 172 -5.62 31.78 -13.33
CA ALA A 172 -5.76 33.19 -13.00
C ALA A 172 -6.68 33.40 -11.78
N ALA A 173 -7.83 32.71 -11.73
CA ALA A 173 -8.74 32.79 -10.58
C ALA A 173 -8.08 32.26 -9.29
N LEU A 174 -7.33 31.17 -9.37
CA LEU A 174 -6.57 30.64 -8.23
C LEU A 174 -5.45 31.59 -7.77
N ALA A 175 -4.81 32.31 -8.70
CA ALA A 175 -3.74 33.25 -8.40
C ALA A 175 -4.20 34.47 -7.56
N GLU A 176 -5.50 34.74 -7.48
CA GLU A 176 -6.06 35.77 -6.58
C GLU A 176 -6.00 35.36 -5.10
N HIS A 177 -5.90 34.05 -4.82
CA HIS A 177 -5.98 33.48 -3.48
C HIS A 177 -4.81 32.56 -3.11
N ALA A 178 -3.95 32.24 -4.05
CA ALA A 178 -2.77 31.41 -3.88
C ALA A 178 -1.59 31.96 -4.69
N VAL A 179 -0.37 31.80 -4.18
CA VAL A 179 0.84 32.21 -4.90
C VAL A 179 1.07 31.27 -6.08
N ALA A 180 1.22 31.81 -7.29
CA ALA A 180 1.58 31.01 -8.45
C ALA A 180 2.93 30.32 -8.22
N ALA A 181 3.01 29.02 -8.49
CA ALA A 181 4.19 28.21 -8.25
C ALA A 181 4.45 27.23 -9.41
N ASP A 182 5.65 26.68 -9.44
CA ASP A 182 6.01 25.60 -10.37
C ASP A 182 5.56 24.21 -9.85
N GLU A 183 5.43 23.22 -10.75
CA GLU A 183 5.15 21.82 -10.41
C GLU A 183 6.14 21.25 -9.39
N THR A 184 7.37 21.78 -9.36
CA THR A 184 8.39 21.46 -8.34
C THR A 184 7.86 21.60 -6.93
N VAL A 185 7.07 22.65 -6.63
CA VAL A 185 6.52 22.87 -5.29
C VAL A 185 5.39 21.89 -4.97
N TRP A 186 4.58 21.51 -5.96
CA TRP A 186 3.58 20.46 -5.81
C TRP A 186 4.21 19.10 -5.49
N ARG A 187 5.29 18.74 -6.20
CA ARG A 187 6.07 17.52 -5.96
C ARG A 187 6.73 17.54 -4.58
N TRP A 188 7.30 18.68 -4.19
CA TRP A 188 7.87 18.86 -2.86
C TRP A 188 6.83 18.62 -1.75
N LEU A 189 5.64 19.22 -1.85
CA LEU A 189 4.56 18.96 -0.91
C LEU A 189 4.15 17.47 -0.87
N GLY A 190 4.18 16.78 -2.02
CA GLY A 190 3.97 15.33 -2.09
C GLY A 190 5.05 14.52 -1.37
N ILE A 191 6.31 14.88 -1.52
CA ILE A 191 7.45 14.28 -0.79
C ILE A 191 7.27 14.49 0.72
N ARG A 192 6.96 15.73 1.15
CA ARG A 192 6.67 16.05 2.55
C ARG A 192 5.45 15.31 3.10
N ALA A 193 4.48 15.02 2.23
CA ALA A 193 3.31 14.21 2.55
C ALA A 193 3.62 12.70 2.62
N GLY A 194 4.83 12.26 2.26
CA GLY A 194 5.20 10.85 2.20
C GLY A 194 4.55 10.10 1.05
N VAL A 195 4.17 10.77 -0.04
CA VAL A 195 3.56 10.15 -1.23
C VAL A 195 4.65 9.79 -2.23
N ALA A 196 4.73 8.52 -2.60
CA ALA A 196 5.74 7.97 -3.51
C ALA A 196 5.12 7.61 -4.87
N PRO A 197 4.89 8.59 -5.77
CA PRO A 197 4.28 8.34 -7.07
C PRO A 197 5.18 7.50 -7.98
N ILE A 198 4.57 6.69 -8.83
CA ILE A 198 5.29 5.91 -9.84
C ILE A 198 5.31 6.65 -11.17
N THR A 199 6.50 6.78 -11.75
CA THR A 199 6.79 7.32 -13.08
C THR A 199 7.42 6.23 -13.93
N LEU A 200 7.71 6.51 -15.20
CA LEU A 200 8.38 5.54 -16.06
C LEU A 200 9.74 5.11 -15.49
N ALA A 201 10.47 6.01 -14.83
CA ALA A 201 11.79 5.72 -14.25
C ALA A 201 11.74 4.73 -13.06
N THR A 202 10.63 4.74 -12.31
CA THR A 202 10.44 3.92 -11.10
C THR A 202 9.47 2.75 -11.29
N GLN A 203 8.97 2.57 -12.52
CA GLN A 203 8.06 1.50 -12.90
C GLN A 203 8.65 0.11 -12.57
N GLU A 204 7.81 -0.78 -12.02
CA GLU A 204 8.17 -2.14 -11.62
C GLU A 204 9.30 -2.25 -10.59
N ARG A 205 9.67 -1.19 -9.87
CA ARG A 205 10.69 -1.26 -8.82
C ARG A 205 10.13 -1.65 -7.46
N HIS A 206 8.91 -1.21 -7.16
CA HIS A 206 8.34 -1.30 -5.82
C HIS A 206 7.01 -2.05 -5.83
N VAL A 207 6.69 -2.70 -4.71
CA VAL A 207 5.34 -3.20 -4.42
C VAL A 207 4.59 -2.13 -3.62
N PRO A 208 3.25 -2.10 -3.62
CA PRO A 208 2.48 -1.06 -2.95
C PRO A 208 2.89 -0.82 -1.48
N GLN A 209 3.13 -1.90 -0.73
CA GLN A 209 3.49 -1.79 0.69
C GLN A 209 4.84 -1.13 0.95
N THR A 210 5.85 -1.44 0.12
CA THR A 210 7.18 -0.86 0.30
C THR A 210 7.21 0.63 -0.04
N ALA A 211 6.26 1.08 -0.86
CA ALA A 211 6.06 2.49 -1.18
C ALA A 211 4.90 3.14 -0.38
N ASN A 212 4.41 2.51 0.69
CA ASN A 212 3.37 3.01 1.60
C ASN A 212 1.98 3.22 0.96
N TRP A 213 1.71 2.67 -0.22
CA TRP A 213 0.42 2.84 -0.87
C TRP A 213 -0.72 2.13 -0.16
N GLU A 214 -0.46 1.14 0.68
CA GLU A 214 -1.49 0.51 1.51
C GLU A 214 -1.94 1.41 2.68
N VAL A 215 -1.02 2.19 3.26
CA VAL A 215 -1.36 3.13 4.34
C VAL A 215 -1.97 4.42 3.81
N LEU A 216 -1.64 4.78 2.56
CA LEU A 216 -2.23 5.91 1.84
C LEU A 216 -3.63 5.60 1.26
N GLY A 217 -4.17 4.40 1.52
CA GLY A 217 -5.49 4.00 1.02
C GLY A 217 -5.52 3.69 -0.48
N GLY A 218 -4.37 3.35 -1.07
CA GLY A 218 -4.23 2.97 -2.48
C GLY A 218 -4.43 1.49 -2.76
N VAL A 219 -4.70 0.67 -1.74
CA VAL A 219 -4.92 -0.78 -1.84
C VAL A 219 -6.09 -1.18 -0.94
N SER A 220 -7.05 -1.91 -1.50
CA SER A 220 -8.10 -2.56 -0.72
C SER A 220 -7.73 -4.04 -0.48
N PHE A 221 -7.77 -4.46 0.78
CA PHE A 221 -7.56 -5.85 1.18
C PHE A 221 -8.85 -6.66 1.30
N THR A 222 -10.01 -6.00 1.15
CA THR A 222 -11.34 -6.61 1.27
C THR A 222 -12.04 -6.83 -0.06
N LYS A 223 -11.47 -6.31 -1.16
CA LYS A 223 -12.01 -6.47 -2.52
C LYS A 223 -11.69 -7.82 -3.16
N GLY A 224 -12.33 -8.09 -4.29
CA GLY A 224 -12.09 -9.29 -5.11
C GLY A 224 -10.77 -9.24 -5.91
N CYS A 225 -10.61 -10.22 -6.81
CA CYS A 225 -9.36 -10.48 -7.53
C CYS A 225 -8.85 -9.33 -8.43
N TYR A 226 -7.56 -9.01 -8.32
CA TYR A 226 -6.83 -8.15 -9.28
C TYR A 226 -5.42 -8.69 -9.59
N PRO A 227 -4.79 -8.31 -10.73
CA PRO A 227 -3.45 -8.75 -11.10
C PRO A 227 -2.40 -8.45 -10.02
N GLY A 228 -1.63 -9.48 -9.64
CA GLY A 228 -0.60 -9.37 -8.61
C GLY A 228 -1.10 -9.38 -7.17
N GLN A 229 -2.41 -9.55 -6.93
CA GLN A 229 -2.96 -9.56 -5.58
C GLN A 229 -2.32 -10.62 -4.68
N GLU A 230 -1.93 -11.78 -5.21
CA GLU A 230 -1.36 -12.84 -4.38
C GLU A 230 -0.09 -12.37 -3.69
N ILE A 231 0.74 -11.59 -4.39
CA ILE A 231 2.00 -11.07 -3.87
C ILE A 231 1.73 -9.86 -2.96
N VAL A 232 0.79 -9.00 -3.32
CA VAL A 232 0.38 -7.85 -2.49
C VAL A 232 -0.25 -8.36 -1.18
N ALA A 233 -1.24 -9.24 -1.22
CA ALA A 233 -1.85 -9.86 -0.05
C ALA A 233 -0.84 -10.69 0.76
N ARG A 234 0.06 -11.46 0.12
CA ARG A 234 1.10 -12.22 0.84
C ARG A 234 2.05 -11.31 1.60
N SER A 235 2.44 -10.18 1.00
CA SER A 235 3.32 -9.20 1.66
C SER A 235 2.66 -8.57 2.89
N GLN A 236 1.32 -8.44 2.89
CA GLN A 236 0.55 -7.97 4.05
C GLN A 236 0.44 -9.01 5.18
N HIS A 237 0.30 -10.30 4.84
CA HIS A 237 -0.05 -11.35 5.82
C HIS A 237 1.13 -12.20 6.29
N LEU A 238 2.19 -12.35 5.50
CA LEU A 238 3.31 -13.29 5.75
C LEU A 238 4.68 -12.61 5.86
N GLY A 239 4.79 -11.31 5.53
CA GLY A 239 6.07 -10.61 5.42
C GLY A 239 6.38 -9.69 6.59
N ILE A 240 7.57 -9.83 7.17
CA ILE A 240 8.24 -8.68 7.80
C ILE A 240 8.63 -7.77 6.63
N LEU A 241 7.90 -6.68 6.43
CA LEU A 241 8.28 -5.71 5.42
C LEU A 241 9.64 -5.13 5.80
N LYS A 242 10.64 -5.37 4.94
CA LYS A 242 12.03 -5.00 5.21
C LYS A 242 12.38 -3.60 4.74
N GLU A 243 11.55 -2.97 3.92
CA GLU A 243 11.77 -1.66 3.32
C GLU A 243 10.47 -0.86 3.25
N ARG A 244 10.59 0.46 3.36
CA ARG A 244 9.48 1.43 3.35
C ARG A 244 9.91 2.71 2.65
N ALA A 245 8.95 3.44 2.11
CA ALA A 245 9.18 4.80 1.63
C ALA A 245 9.36 5.75 2.80
N HIS A 246 10.41 6.56 2.75
CA HIS A 246 10.69 7.62 3.70
C HIS A 246 11.11 8.89 2.95
N PRO A 247 10.66 10.07 3.39
CA PRO A 247 11.20 11.34 2.92
C PRO A 247 12.56 11.60 3.57
N PHE A 248 13.46 12.20 2.80
CA PHE A 248 14.80 12.58 3.21
C PHE A 248 15.14 13.98 2.68
N HIS A 249 16.05 14.63 3.38
CA HIS A 249 16.76 15.81 2.94
C HIS A 249 18.21 15.42 2.58
N VAL A 250 18.79 16.08 1.58
CA VAL A 250 20.20 15.91 1.20
C VAL A 250 20.82 17.26 0.86
N ALA A 251 22.00 17.52 1.42
CA ALA A 251 22.79 18.72 1.12
C ALA A 251 23.53 18.60 -0.24
N ALA A 252 22.79 18.27 -1.29
CA ALA A 252 23.28 18.12 -2.66
C ALA A 252 22.14 18.37 -3.67
N PRO A 253 22.45 18.58 -4.95
CA PRO A 253 21.43 18.64 -6.01
C PRO A 253 20.56 17.36 -6.03
N PRO A 254 19.31 17.45 -6.52
CA PRO A 254 18.38 16.32 -6.47
C PRO A 254 18.92 15.12 -7.26
N PRO A 255 19.01 13.93 -6.65
CA PRO A 255 19.33 12.71 -7.37
C PRO A 255 18.22 12.35 -8.37
N ALA A 256 18.57 11.65 -9.44
CA ALA A 256 17.56 11.17 -10.38
C ALA A 256 16.65 10.12 -9.73
N PRO A 257 15.38 10.00 -10.17
CA PRO A 257 14.57 8.83 -9.84
C PRO A 257 15.32 7.53 -10.15
N ALA A 258 15.10 6.51 -9.33
CA ALA A 258 15.81 5.24 -9.34
C ALA A 258 17.31 5.25 -8.98
N THR A 259 17.90 6.39 -8.60
CA THR A 259 19.26 6.41 -8.06
C THR A 259 19.34 5.47 -6.83
N PRO A 260 20.35 4.59 -6.74
CA PRO A 260 20.49 3.67 -5.61
C PRO A 260 20.79 4.39 -4.29
N VAL A 261 20.36 3.78 -3.19
CA VAL A 261 20.62 4.21 -1.81
C VAL A 261 21.43 3.15 -1.08
N PHE A 262 22.38 3.56 -0.26
CA PHE A 262 23.37 2.73 0.43
C PHE A 262 23.37 3.00 1.94
N SER A 263 23.94 2.07 2.70
CA SER A 263 24.15 2.18 4.14
C SER A 263 25.29 1.26 4.55
N GLY A 264 26.09 1.65 5.55
CA GLY A 264 27.15 0.81 6.08
C GLY A 264 26.66 -0.54 6.61
N VAL A 265 25.38 -0.65 6.97
CA VAL A 265 24.72 -1.92 7.35
C VAL A 265 24.79 -2.96 6.24
N PHE A 266 24.79 -2.53 4.97
CA PHE A 266 24.77 -3.38 3.78
C PHE A 266 26.06 -3.32 2.96
N GLY A 267 27.10 -2.61 3.46
CA GLY A 267 28.36 -2.41 2.75
C GLY A 267 28.16 -1.75 1.38
N GLU A 268 28.67 -2.38 0.32
CA GLU A 268 28.55 -1.87 -1.05
C GLU A 268 27.22 -2.24 -1.73
N GLN A 269 26.35 -3.01 -1.08
CA GLN A 269 25.07 -3.39 -1.65
C GLN A 269 24.03 -2.27 -1.46
N ALA A 270 23.36 -1.90 -2.56
CA ALA A 270 22.24 -0.96 -2.50
C ALA A 270 21.11 -1.52 -1.60
N CYS A 271 20.65 -0.68 -0.68
CA CYS A 271 19.61 -0.97 0.31
C CYS A 271 18.30 -0.21 0.03
N GLY A 272 18.20 0.46 -1.12
CA GLY A 272 17.01 1.20 -1.52
C GLY A 272 17.19 1.92 -2.85
N SER A 273 16.18 2.68 -3.24
CA SER A 273 16.25 3.58 -4.39
C SER A 273 15.36 4.81 -4.24
N VAL A 274 15.80 5.91 -4.83
CA VAL A 274 15.03 7.16 -4.94
C VAL A 274 13.77 6.94 -5.77
N VAL A 275 12.63 7.42 -5.29
CA VAL A 275 11.36 7.44 -6.04
C VAL A 275 11.15 8.79 -6.70
N ASP A 276 11.27 9.88 -5.93
CA ASP A 276 11.18 11.25 -6.44
C ASP A 276 12.11 12.19 -5.67
N ALA A 277 12.57 13.28 -6.32
CA ALA A 277 13.45 14.28 -5.72
C ALA A 277 13.23 15.68 -6.32
N VAL A 278 13.32 16.71 -5.48
CA VAL A 278 13.10 18.11 -5.82
C VAL A 278 14.23 18.98 -5.26
N ALA A 279 14.78 19.86 -6.11
CA ALA A 279 15.72 20.89 -5.70
C ALA A 279 15.04 21.94 -4.80
N LEU A 280 15.72 22.34 -3.73
CA LEU A 280 15.35 23.45 -2.87
C LEU A 280 16.08 24.74 -3.28
N PRO A 281 15.58 25.93 -2.88
CA PRO A 281 16.17 27.21 -3.29
C PRO A 281 17.63 27.45 -2.87
N ASP A 282 18.12 26.72 -1.86
CA ASP A 282 19.50 26.80 -1.37
C ASP A 282 20.46 25.82 -2.09
N GLY A 283 19.96 25.07 -3.09
CA GLY A 283 20.73 24.10 -3.86
C GLY A 283 20.77 22.69 -3.27
N SER A 284 20.18 22.49 -2.09
CA SER A 284 19.93 21.16 -1.51
C SER A 284 18.70 20.50 -2.16
N ALA A 285 18.31 19.32 -1.69
CA ALA A 285 17.11 18.64 -2.18
C ALA A 285 16.34 17.91 -1.08
N ASP A 286 15.02 17.87 -1.25
CA ASP A 286 14.16 16.92 -0.54
C ASP A 286 13.78 15.80 -1.52
N LEU A 287 13.76 14.56 -1.05
CA LEU A 287 13.45 13.38 -1.85
C LEU A 287 12.63 12.36 -1.05
N ILE A 288 11.95 11.45 -1.75
CA ILE A 288 11.33 10.27 -1.15
C ILE A 288 11.96 9.02 -1.76
N ALA A 289 12.40 8.09 -0.92
CA ALA A 289 13.07 6.87 -1.34
C ALA A 289 12.49 5.67 -0.59
N VAL A 290 12.41 4.52 -1.27
CA VAL A 290 12.14 3.23 -0.62
C VAL A 290 13.47 2.69 -0.11
N VAL A 291 13.60 2.53 1.21
CA VAL A 291 14.85 2.15 1.87
C VAL A 291 14.58 1.02 2.84
N GLN A 292 15.52 0.07 2.93
CA GLN A 292 15.47 -0.98 3.93
C GLN A 292 15.48 -0.39 5.34
N LEU A 293 14.55 -0.84 6.17
CA LEU A 293 14.28 -0.26 7.47
C LEU A 293 15.48 -0.38 8.43
N ALA A 294 16.34 -1.39 8.26
CA ALA A 294 17.57 -1.51 9.03
C ALA A 294 18.56 -0.36 8.75
N ALA A 295 18.62 0.14 7.51
CA ALA A 295 19.39 1.33 7.16
C ALA A 295 18.73 2.61 7.68
N VAL A 296 17.39 2.68 7.64
CA VAL A 296 16.64 3.81 8.21
C VAL A 296 16.86 3.91 9.73
N GLU A 297 16.94 2.77 10.42
CA GLU A 297 17.17 2.68 11.87
C GLU A 297 18.61 2.95 12.28
N SER A 298 19.60 2.64 11.45
CA SER A 298 21.00 3.01 11.73
C SER A 298 21.23 4.52 11.64
N GLY A 299 20.41 5.22 10.85
CA GLY A 299 20.59 6.65 10.55
C GLY A 299 21.74 6.92 9.57
N ASP A 300 22.37 5.87 9.05
CA ASP A 300 23.50 5.92 8.13
C ASP A 300 23.01 5.55 6.73
N VAL A 301 22.54 6.55 5.98
CA VAL A 301 21.94 6.37 4.66
C VAL A 301 22.56 7.35 3.68
N HIS A 302 23.03 6.85 2.53
CA HIS A 302 23.74 7.62 1.51
C HIS A 302 23.11 7.40 0.14
N VAL A 303 23.16 8.42 -0.74
CA VAL A 303 22.61 8.32 -2.11
C VAL A 303 23.70 8.25 -3.16
N GLY A 304 23.49 7.43 -4.19
CA GLY A 304 24.34 7.32 -5.38
C GLY A 304 25.57 6.43 -5.21
N ALA A 305 26.21 6.45 -4.04
CA ALA A 305 27.35 5.60 -3.69
C ALA A 305 27.37 5.32 -2.16
N PRO A 306 28.10 4.28 -1.70
CA PRO A 306 28.27 4.00 -0.27
C PRO A 306 28.83 5.17 0.55
N ASP A 307 29.70 5.97 -0.04
CA ASP A 307 30.31 7.18 0.52
C ASP A 307 29.70 8.47 -0.07
N GLY A 308 28.54 8.37 -0.71
CA GLY A 308 27.84 9.49 -1.33
C GLY A 308 27.24 10.48 -0.31
N PRO A 309 26.50 11.51 -0.78
CA PRO A 309 25.84 12.46 0.10
C PRO A 309 24.92 11.76 1.12
N ALA A 310 25.04 12.14 2.39
CA ALA A 310 24.23 11.60 3.48
C ALA A 310 22.79 12.10 3.41
N LEU A 311 21.84 11.21 3.68
CA LEU A 311 20.41 11.48 3.72
C LEU A 311 19.92 11.70 5.15
N GLU A 312 19.41 12.89 5.43
CA GLU A 312 18.74 13.19 6.69
C GLU A 312 17.26 12.82 6.61
N ARG A 313 16.81 11.89 7.46
CA ARG A 313 15.43 11.41 7.43
C ARG A 313 14.44 12.47 7.91
N LEU A 314 13.44 12.76 7.08
CA LEU A 314 12.32 13.62 7.41
C LEU A 314 11.17 12.82 8.06
N THR A 315 10.28 13.52 8.77
CA THR A 315 9.15 12.90 9.47
C THR A 315 8.01 12.59 8.50
N LEU A 316 7.50 11.37 8.55
CA LEU A 316 6.26 10.99 7.86
C LEU A 316 5.04 11.58 8.59
N PRO A 317 4.04 12.13 7.89
CA PRO A 317 2.85 12.70 8.51
C PRO A 317 1.80 11.63 8.88
N TYR A 318 2.08 10.36 8.61
CA TYR A 318 1.21 9.23 8.94
C TYR A 318 2.00 8.14 9.68
N ALA A 319 1.28 7.35 10.47
CA ALA A 319 1.86 6.22 11.16
C ALA A 319 2.06 5.05 10.19
N LEU A 320 3.24 4.43 10.26
CA LEU A 320 3.47 3.14 9.62
C LEU A 320 2.97 2.02 10.56
N PRO A 321 2.38 0.93 10.02
CA PRO A 321 2.03 -0.24 10.81
C PRO A 321 3.24 -0.70 11.62
N ALA A 322 3.02 -0.98 12.91
CA ALA A 322 4.08 -1.48 13.78
C ALA A 322 4.73 -2.69 13.12
N ARG A 323 6.07 -2.76 13.14
CA ARG A 323 6.78 -3.97 12.75
C ARG A 323 6.18 -5.11 13.57
N ARG A 324 5.62 -6.14 12.93
CA ARG A 324 5.48 -7.44 13.59
C ARG A 324 6.90 -7.83 13.95
N ARG A 325 7.26 -7.68 15.23
CA ARG A 325 8.59 -8.05 15.71
C ARG A 325 8.74 -9.52 15.37
N ALA A 326 9.74 -9.87 14.54
CA ALA A 326 10.35 -11.18 14.68
C ALA A 326 10.69 -11.33 16.17
N ARG A 327 10.32 -12.46 16.77
CA ARG A 327 10.65 -12.87 18.14
C ARG A 327 12.09 -12.45 18.52
N GLU A 328 12.23 -11.29 19.14
CA GLU A 328 13.47 -10.84 19.79
C GLU A 328 13.12 -10.36 21.20
N ALA A 329 12.76 -11.32 22.07
CA ALA A 329 12.76 -11.16 23.53
C ALA A 329 12.53 -12.50 24.26
N VAL A 330 13.34 -13.53 24.01
CA VAL A 330 13.54 -14.63 24.98
C VAL A 330 15.03 -14.93 25.10
N ASN A 331 15.81 -13.93 25.52
CA ASN A 331 17.07 -14.23 26.21
C ASN A 331 17.46 -13.09 27.17
N ARG A 332 16.56 -12.72 28.07
CA ARG A 332 16.92 -12.02 29.32
C ARG A 332 15.94 -12.43 30.41
N ARG A 333 16.30 -13.47 31.17
CA ARG A 333 16.23 -13.57 32.64
C ARG A 333 16.37 -15.04 33.07
N GLY A 334 17.33 -15.29 33.96
CA GLY A 334 17.29 -16.40 34.92
C GLY A 334 18.35 -17.48 34.74
N ALA A 335 19.53 -17.30 35.36
CA ALA A 335 20.29 -18.45 35.85
C ALA A 335 19.51 -19.13 37.00
N PRO A 336 19.71 -20.44 37.25
CA PRO A 336 20.73 -20.79 38.24
C PRO A 336 21.56 -22.08 37.96
N VAL A 337 22.85 -21.97 38.32
CA VAL A 337 23.67 -22.87 39.16
C VAL A 337 23.78 -24.40 38.87
N ARG A 338 25.03 -24.78 38.53
CA ARG A 338 25.83 -26.00 38.80
C ARG A 338 25.37 -27.38 38.30
N GLY A 339 26.24 -28.00 37.52
CA GLY A 339 26.36 -29.47 37.39
C GLY A 339 27.23 -29.87 36.21
N ALA A 340 28.25 -30.69 36.45
CA ALA A 340 29.33 -31.01 35.54
C ALA A 340 28.96 -31.93 34.36
N ARG A 341 29.56 -31.71 33.18
CA ARG A 341 30.54 -32.60 32.51
C ARG A 341 30.62 -32.28 31.01
N ALA A 342 31.85 -32.24 30.51
CA ALA A 342 32.16 -32.24 29.09
C ALA A 342 31.80 -33.60 28.46
N ALA A 343 31.12 -33.60 27.31
CA ALA A 343 31.26 -34.61 26.25
C ALA A 343 30.44 -34.23 25.01
N ALA A 344 31.11 -34.34 23.85
CA ALA A 344 30.60 -34.73 22.54
C ALA A 344 29.55 -33.84 21.83
N GLN A 345 29.96 -33.34 20.66
CA GLN A 345 29.06 -33.18 19.51
C GLN A 345 28.35 -34.52 19.22
N PRO A 346 27.07 -34.48 18.84
CA PRO A 346 26.54 -35.46 17.91
C PRO A 346 26.22 -34.79 16.58
N GLU A 347 26.87 -35.30 15.54
CA GLU A 347 26.38 -35.29 14.18
C GLU A 347 24.99 -35.94 14.10
N GLY A 348 24.17 -35.51 13.14
CA GLY A 348 22.99 -36.25 12.69
C GLY A 348 21.68 -35.96 13.43
N GLY A 349 21.13 -34.75 13.29
CA GLY A 349 19.74 -34.47 13.66
C GLY A 349 18.79 -34.95 12.56
N ALA A 350 18.05 -36.03 12.79
CA ALA A 350 16.91 -36.40 11.98
C ALA A 350 15.90 -35.24 11.96
N MET A 351 15.49 -34.81 10.76
CA MET A 351 14.48 -33.78 10.56
C MET A 351 13.13 -34.29 11.09
N THR A 352 12.77 -33.93 12.32
CA THR A 352 11.43 -34.22 12.86
C THR A 352 10.42 -33.40 12.07
N THR A 353 9.56 -34.06 11.30
CA THR A 353 8.51 -33.40 10.52
C THR A 353 7.45 -32.81 11.45
N ALA A 354 7.16 -31.53 11.28
CA ALA A 354 6.13 -30.82 12.07
C ALA A 354 4.75 -31.49 11.86
N PRO A 355 4.00 -31.79 12.94
CA PRO A 355 2.69 -32.42 12.81
C PRO A 355 1.63 -31.46 12.26
N SER A 356 0.64 -32.01 11.59
CA SER A 356 -0.59 -31.34 11.18
C SER A 356 -1.74 -31.81 12.06
N TYR A 357 -2.62 -30.88 12.43
CA TYR A 357 -3.80 -31.13 13.27
C TYR A 357 -5.06 -31.07 12.42
N PHE A 358 -5.93 -32.06 12.61
CA PHE A 358 -7.24 -32.14 12.00
C PHE A 358 -8.25 -32.23 13.13
N VAL A 359 -9.01 -31.16 13.32
CA VAL A 359 -9.99 -31.05 14.40
C VAL A 359 -11.38 -31.08 13.80
N TRP A 360 -12.12 -32.17 14.00
CA TRP A 360 -13.44 -32.33 13.41
C TRP A 360 -14.53 -32.49 14.48
N TYR A 361 -15.73 -32.04 14.15
CA TYR A 361 -16.91 -32.07 15.03
C TYR A 361 -18.18 -31.93 14.23
N ARG A 362 -19.30 -32.37 14.82
CA ARG A 362 -20.62 -32.06 14.30
C ARG A 362 -21.08 -30.72 14.86
N LEU A 363 -21.67 -29.90 14.01
CA LEU A 363 -22.16 -28.58 14.32
C LEU A 363 -23.41 -28.68 15.21
N ALA A 364 -23.38 -28.00 16.35
CA ALA A 364 -24.54 -27.68 17.18
C ALA A 364 -24.95 -26.21 16.95
N GLY A 365 -26.26 -25.93 16.93
CA GLY A 365 -26.79 -24.58 16.86
C GLY A 365 -26.78 -23.95 15.46
N ASP A 366 -26.75 -22.61 15.40
CA ASP A 366 -26.81 -21.85 14.15
C ASP A 366 -25.45 -21.83 13.42
N ALA A 367 -25.48 -22.16 12.13
CA ALA A 367 -24.27 -22.28 11.32
C ALA A 367 -23.58 -20.94 11.02
N CYS A 368 -24.32 -19.82 10.99
CA CYS A 368 -23.75 -18.50 10.77
C CYS A 368 -23.00 -18.04 12.01
N GLU A 369 -23.62 -18.18 13.19
CA GLU A 369 -23.02 -17.83 14.48
C GLU A 369 -21.80 -18.71 14.79
N ALA A 370 -21.91 -20.01 14.58
CA ALA A 370 -20.79 -20.93 14.74
C ALA A 370 -19.64 -20.58 13.79
N ARG A 371 -19.95 -20.24 12.53
CA ARG A 371 -18.91 -19.85 11.56
C ARG A 371 -18.19 -18.59 12.01
N ALA A 372 -18.92 -17.59 12.49
CA ALA A 372 -18.33 -16.35 12.99
C ALA A 372 -17.42 -16.62 14.20
N ALA A 373 -17.90 -17.38 15.19
CA ALA A 373 -17.15 -17.69 16.40
C ALA A 373 -15.90 -18.54 16.13
N VAL A 374 -16.03 -19.61 15.32
CA VAL A 374 -14.89 -20.47 14.96
C VAL A 374 -13.89 -19.70 14.09
N THR A 375 -14.35 -18.87 13.16
CA THR A 375 -13.44 -18.03 12.35
C THR A 375 -12.69 -17.02 13.22
N ALA A 376 -13.37 -16.37 14.17
CA ALA A 376 -12.74 -15.45 15.12
C ALA A 376 -11.70 -16.16 16.01
N MET A 377 -12.05 -17.34 16.53
CA MET A 377 -11.13 -18.20 17.27
C MET A 377 -9.90 -18.57 16.43
N MET A 378 -10.08 -19.02 15.19
CA MET A 378 -8.97 -19.40 14.31
C MET A 378 -8.08 -18.21 13.93
N LEU A 379 -8.67 -17.02 13.82
CA LEU A 379 -7.91 -15.78 13.64
C LEU A 379 -7.07 -15.46 14.89
N ASP A 380 -7.63 -15.60 16.09
CA ASP A 380 -6.88 -15.43 17.33
C ASP A 380 -5.75 -16.46 17.46
N VAL A 381 -6.01 -17.74 17.16
CA VAL A 381 -4.97 -18.78 17.15
C VAL A 381 -3.86 -18.42 16.15
N ALA A 382 -4.23 -17.94 14.95
CA ALA A 382 -3.26 -17.49 13.96
C ALA A 382 -2.49 -16.24 14.42
N VAL A 383 -3.11 -15.34 15.17
CA VAL A 383 -2.47 -14.15 15.75
C VAL A 383 -1.51 -14.52 16.87
N ASP A 384 -1.92 -15.43 17.76
CA ASP A 384 -1.25 -15.73 19.01
C ASP A 384 -0.07 -16.71 18.83
N CYS A 385 -0.22 -17.72 17.95
CA CYS A 385 0.84 -18.72 17.72
C CYS A 385 1.34 -18.82 16.27
N GLY A 386 0.76 -18.07 15.34
CA GLY A 386 1.21 -18.03 13.94
C GLY A 386 0.74 -19.20 13.07
N VAL A 387 -0.04 -20.14 13.62
CA VAL A 387 -0.56 -21.30 12.89
C VAL A 387 -1.90 -20.93 12.24
N VAL A 388 -1.90 -20.84 10.90
CA VAL A 388 -3.11 -20.50 10.14
C VAL A 388 -3.93 -21.77 9.87
N GLY A 389 -5.15 -21.79 10.38
CA GLY A 389 -6.09 -22.88 10.12
C GLY A 389 -6.96 -22.65 8.88
N ARG A 390 -7.44 -23.74 8.28
CA ARG A 390 -8.52 -23.73 7.27
C ARG A 390 -9.76 -24.41 7.84
N LEU A 391 -10.90 -23.75 7.76
CA LEU A 391 -12.18 -24.33 8.12
C LEU A 391 -12.83 -24.97 6.88
N MET A 392 -13.20 -26.23 7.01
CA MET A 392 -13.83 -27.04 5.97
C MET A 392 -15.12 -27.65 6.51
N LYS A 393 -16.01 -28.07 5.61
CA LYS A 393 -17.18 -28.89 5.94
C LYS A 393 -17.18 -30.15 5.09
N ARG A 394 -17.72 -31.25 5.60
CA ARG A 394 -17.81 -32.50 4.85
C ARG A 394 -18.82 -32.35 3.71
N THR A 395 -18.47 -32.87 2.53
CA THR A 395 -19.29 -32.69 1.32
C THR A 395 -20.60 -33.46 1.38
N ASP A 396 -20.59 -34.64 2.00
CA ASP A 396 -21.74 -35.54 2.16
C ASP A 396 -22.57 -35.25 3.43
N ASP A 397 -21.98 -34.53 4.38
CA ASP A 397 -22.62 -34.10 5.63
C ASP A 397 -22.14 -32.69 6.01
N PRO A 398 -22.84 -31.64 5.53
CA PRO A 398 -22.48 -30.25 5.81
C PRO A 398 -22.53 -29.87 7.30
N SER A 399 -23.13 -30.71 8.15
CA SER A 399 -23.12 -30.52 9.61
C SER A 399 -21.80 -30.96 10.25
N THR A 400 -20.95 -31.71 9.54
CA THR A 400 -19.61 -32.05 10.04
C THR A 400 -18.59 -31.03 9.55
N TRP A 401 -17.95 -30.32 10.48
CA TRP A 401 -16.91 -29.34 10.19
C TRP A 401 -15.54 -29.89 10.57
N MET A 402 -14.50 -29.37 9.91
CA MET A 402 -13.12 -29.74 10.15
C MET A 402 -12.21 -28.52 10.06
N GLU A 403 -11.43 -28.30 11.09
CA GLU A 403 -10.35 -27.33 11.12
C GLU A 403 -9.03 -28.05 10.82
N VAL A 404 -8.29 -27.53 9.86
CA VAL A 404 -7.02 -28.10 9.42
C VAL A 404 -5.90 -27.10 9.69
N TYR A 405 -4.93 -27.51 10.48
CA TYR A 405 -3.74 -26.73 10.83
C TYR A 405 -2.51 -27.51 10.38
N GLU A 406 -1.86 -27.05 9.32
CA GLU A 406 -0.74 -27.77 8.71
C GLU A 406 0.60 -27.28 9.26
N THR A 407 1.58 -28.18 9.34
CA THR A 407 2.99 -27.84 9.65
C THR A 407 3.15 -27.03 10.94
N VAL A 408 2.67 -27.58 12.06
CA VAL A 408 2.74 -26.93 13.38
C VAL A 408 4.13 -27.14 14.00
N ASP A 409 4.97 -26.12 13.91
CA ASP A 409 6.36 -26.18 14.37
C ASP A 409 6.50 -26.31 15.91
N ASP A 410 5.55 -25.77 16.67
CA ASP A 410 5.50 -25.84 18.13
C ASP A 410 4.15 -26.42 18.60
N PRO A 411 4.00 -27.75 18.63
CA PRO A 411 2.79 -28.47 19.05
C PRO A 411 2.25 -28.03 20.41
N VAL A 412 3.15 -27.78 21.37
CA VAL A 412 2.77 -27.47 22.76
C VAL A 412 2.20 -26.07 22.84
N ALA A 413 2.87 -25.08 22.24
CA ALA A 413 2.36 -23.72 22.21
C ALA A 413 1.06 -23.60 21.41
N PHE A 414 0.95 -24.32 20.29
CA PHE A 414 -0.27 -24.37 19.48
C PHE A 414 -1.45 -24.95 20.26
N GLU A 415 -1.28 -26.07 20.95
CA GLU A 415 -2.36 -26.71 21.72
C GLU A 415 -2.85 -25.83 22.86
N LEU A 416 -1.95 -25.17 23.58
CA LEU A 416 -2.30 -24.22 24.63
C LEU A 416 -3.10 -23.04 24.06
N THR A 417 -2.60 -22.46 22.97
CA THR A 417 -3.25 -21.31 22.30
C THR A 417 -4.64 -21.69 21.77
N LEU A 418 -4.76 -22.88 21.16
CA LEU A 418 -6.04 -23.37 20.64
C LEU A 418 -7.05 -23.61 21.77
N ALA A 419 -6.61 -24.13 22.92
CA ALA A 419 -7.47 -24.32 24.09
C ALA A 419 -7.93 -22.98 24.68
N GLU A 420 -7.01 -22.02 24.86
CA GLU A 420 -7.35 -20.69 25.37
C GLU A 420 -8.29 -19.92 24.44
N ALA A 421 -8.06 -19.99 23.12
CA ALA A 421 -8.92 -19.37 22.13
C ALA A 421 -10.31 -20.04 22.10
N LEU A 422 -10.37 -21.37 22.25
CA LEU A 422 -11.62 -22.10 22.29
C LEU A 422 -12.52 -21.65 23.45
N GLU A 423 -11.94 -21.44 24.63
CA GLU A 423 -12.63 -20.89 25.80
C GLU A 423 -13.03 -19.43 25.59
N ARG A 424 -12.10 -18.59 25.11
CA ARG A 424 -12.30 -17.15 24.91
C ARG A 424 -13.45 -16.82 23.96
N HIS A 425 -13.58 -17.60 22.89
CA HIS A 425 -14.62 -17.41 21.87
C HIS A 425 -15.86 -18.25 22.12
N ASP A 426 -15.90 -19.00 23.22
CA ASP A 426 -16.97 -19.96 23.54
C ASP A 426 -17.27 -20.90 22.35
N ALA A 427 -16.27 -21.17 21.50
CA ALA A 427 -16.47 -21.85 20.23
C ALA A 427 -16.74 -23.36 20.44
N GLY A 428 -16.38 -23.90 21.61
CA GLY A 428 -16.64 -25.29 21.98
C GLY A 428 -18.12 -25.63 22.07
N ARG A 429 -18.99 -24.65 22.33
CA ARG A 429 -20.45 -24.86 22.43
C ARG A 429 -21.10 -25.31 21.12
N TYR A 430 -20.44 -25.04 19.98
CA TYR A 430 -20.94 -25.38 18.65
C TYR A 430 -20.50 -26.78 18.19
N ALA A 431 -19.82 -27.55 19.04
CA ALA A 431 -19.40 -28.91 18.75
C ALA A 431 -20.29 -29.92 19.49
N ASP A 432 -21.29 -30.48 18.79
CA ASP A 432 -22.15 -31.55 19.31
C ASP A 432 -21.33 -32.81 19.61
N GLY A 433 -21.30 -33.20 20.89
CA GLY A 433 -20.44 -34.29 21.37
C GLY A 433 -18.95 -33.93 21.53
N GLY A 434 -18.57 -32.67 21.31
CA GLY A 434 -17.20 -32.18 21.47
C GLY A 434 -16.36 -32.21 20.19
N ARG A 435 -15.11 -31.74 20.31
CA ARG A 435 -14.13 -31.67 19.21
C ARG A 435 -13.20 -32.88 19.23
N HIS A 436 -13.08 -33.58 18.11
CA HIS A 436 -12.14 -34.67 17.93
C HIS A 436 -10.86 -34.17 17.28
N VAL A 437 -9.71 -34.37 17.92
CA VAL A 437 -8.40 -33.88 17.45
C VAL A 437 -7.55 -35.06 17.00
N GLU A 438 -7.15 -35.05 15.72
CA GLU A 438 -6.22 -36.00 15.15
C GLU A 438 -4.92 -35.31 14.74
N ARG A 439 -3.78 -35.99 14.91
CA ARG A 439 -2.44 -35.47 14.61
C ARG A 439 -1.75 -36.39 13.62
N PHE A 440 -1.25 -35.82 12.53
CA PHE A 440 -0.56 -36.57 11.48
C PHE A 440 0.82 -35.97 11.24
N VAL A 441 1.80 -36.82 10.95
CA VAL A 441 3.14 -36.41 10.48
C VAL A 441 3.35 -36.97 9.08
N GLY A 442 4.05 -36.24 8.22
CA GLY A 442 4.33 -36.70 6.86
C GLY A 442 5.23 -37.94 6.89
N CYS A 443 4.88 -38.97 6.11
CA CYS A 443 5.62 -40.25 6.05
C CYS A 443 6.97 -40.19 5.30
N GLY A 444 7.54 -39.01 5.05
CA GLY A 444 8.68 -38.84 4.15
C GLY A 444 8.29 -38.96 2.67
N ALA A 445 9.25 -38.83 1.77
CA ALA A 445 9.03 -39.06 0.34
C ALA A 445 8.70 -40.54 0.11
N LEU A 446 7.71 -40.83 -0.74
CA LEU A 446 7.51 -42.18 -1.25
C LEU A 446 8.69 -42.49 -2.15
N ASP A 447 9.65 -43.26 -1.66
CA ASP A 447 10.69 -43.82 -2.51
C ASP A 447 10.01 -44.63 -3.61
N SER A 448 10.28 -44.26 -4.86
CA SER A 448 9.80 -44.98 -6.03
C SER A 448 10.55 -46.31 -6.13
N GLU A 449 9.96 -47.39 -5.64
CA GLU A 449 10.28 -48.75 -6.10
C GLU A 449 9.70 -49.03 -7.49
#